data_AF-A0A966VX49-F1
#
_entry.id   AF-A0A966VX49-F1
#
_cell.length_a   1.000
_cell.length_b   1.000
_cell.length_c   1.000
_cell.angle_alpha   90.00
_cell.angle_beta   90.00
_cell.angle_gamma   90.00
#
_symmetry.space_group_name_H-M   'P 1'
#
loop_
_entity.id
_entity.type
_entity.pdbx_description
1 polymer ?
#
loop_
_entity_poly.entity_id
_entity_poly.type
_entity_poly.pdbx_seq_one_letter_code
_entity_poly.pdbx_strand_id
1 'polypeptide(L)'
;MAEQRKNKFYWTEGVTRKEVEAALSADKHPALYRRSVRRTIVAIYAALIVLLFFAPSIGTEKVTSYISAIAGAILLALFFTLRFSVRLIADAPTELLDERLIAIRDRTYLSAYRWLSFVVGIVVGVGIARDFSFGADHWENVIVAFIMLIAGLPSMILAWQLPSEES
;
A
#
# COMPACT_ATOMS: atom_id res chain seq x y z
N MET A 1 -14.77 36.96 14.81
CA MET A 1 -15.65 36.01 15.52
C MET A 1 -15.32 34.61 15.01
N ALA A 2 -14.36 33.92 15.63
CA ALA A 2 -13.95 32.58 15.21
C ALA A 2 -14.97 31.58 15.74
N GLU A 3 -15.90 31.15 14.89
CA GLU A 3 -16.85 30.09 15.18
C GLU A 3 -16.05 28.84 15.55
N GLN A 4 -16.08 28.46 16.84
CA GLN A 4 -15.46 27.23 17.32
C GLN A 4 -16.17 26.05 16.66
N ARG A 5 -15.68 25.63 15.49
CA ARG A 5 -16.24 24.54 14.70
C ARG A 5 -16.23 23.27 15.55
N LYS A 6 -17.44 22.83 15.92
CA LYS A 6 -17.73 21.66 16.76
C LYS A 6 -16.92 20.44 16.28
N ASN A 7 -16.27 19.73 17.20
CA ASN A 7 -15.46 18.56 16.91
C ASN A 7 -16.36 17.39 16.46
N LYS A 8 -16.63 17.31 15.15
CA LYS A 8 -17.48 16.28 14.55
C LYS A 8 -16.68 14.97 14.48
N PHE A 9 -17.28 13.90 15.00
CA PHE A 9 -16.77 12.53 14.87
C PHE A 9 -17.42 11.87 13.67
N TYR A 10 -16.61 11.33 12.77
CA TYR A 10 -17.08 10.64 11.58
C TYR A 10 -17.08 9.13 11.85
N TRP A 11 -18.28 8.57 12.05
CA TRP A 11 -18.44 7.16 12.41
C TRP A 11 -18.06 6.19 11.28
N THR A 12 -18.19 6.62 10.02
CA THR A 12 -17.85 5.83 8.83
C THR A 12 -16.35 5.69 8.64
N GLU A 13 -15.61 6.76 8.89
CA GLU A 13 -14.15 6.81 8.74
C GLU A 13 -13.41 6.49 10.05
N GLY A 14 -14.10 6.62 11.20
CA GLY A 14 -13.53 6.39 12.53
C GLY A 14 -12.52 7.45 12.96
N VAL A 15 -12.63 8.68 12.44
CA VAL A 15 -11.67 9.78 12.67
C VAL A 15 -12.40 11.03 13.19
N THR A 16 -11.73 11.83 14.02
CA THR A 16 -12.25 13.14 14.45
C THR A 16 -11.81 14.25 13.51
N ARG A 17 -12.65 15.29 13.35
CA ARG A 17 -12.30 16.49 12.58
C ARG A 17 -10.96 17.11 13.00
N LYS A 18 -10.74 17.25 14.31
CA LYS A 18 -9.51 17.82 14.86
C LYS A 18 -8.26 16.99 14.54
N GLU A 19 -8.38 15.67 14.49
CA GLU A 19 -7.27 14.77 14.14
C GLU A 19 -6.88 14.94 12.67
N VAL A 20 -7.85 15.06 11.77
CA VAL A 20 -7.61 15.33 10.34
C VAL A 20 -7.03 16.73 10.14
N GLU A 21 -7.62 17.75 10.75
CA GLU A 21 -7.14 19.13 10.65
C GLU A 21 -5.74 19.29 11.28
N ALA A 22 -5.46 18.64 12.41
CA ALA A 22 -4.12 18.62 13.02
C ALA A 22 -3.10 17.91 12.12
N ALA A 23 -3.49 16.82 11.48
CA ALA A 23 -2.61 16.08 10.58
C ALA A 23 -2.35 16.81 9.25
N LEU A 24 -3.29 17.64 8.78
CA LEU A 24 -3.15 18.49 7.60
C LEU A 24 -2.41 19.81 7.90
N SER A 25 -2.49 20.33 9.13
CA SER A 25 -1.86 21.60 9.54
C SER A 25 -0.52 21.44 10.23
N ALA A 26 -0.15 20.24 10.68
CA ALA A 26 1.12 20.01 11.34
C ALA A 26 2.27 19.99 10.33
N ASP A 27 2.99 21.11 10.30
CA ASP A 27 4.33 21.38 9.75
C ASP A 27 5.46 20.45 10.29
N LYS A 28 5.07 19.32 10.90
CA LYS A 28 5.95 18.24 11.36
C LYS A 28 5.60 16.99 10.57
N HIS A 29 5.88 17.03 9.29
CA HIS A 29 5.88 15.83 8.47
C HIS A 29 7.10 14.98 8.84
N PRO A 30 6.96 13.82 9.53
CA PRO A 30 8.09 12.90 9.73
C PRO A 30 8.73 12.53 8.39
N ALA A 31 9.99 12.07 8.43
CA ALA A 31 10.77 11.69 7.24
C ALA A 31 10.03 10.73 6.27
N LEU A 32 9.01 10.03 6.77
CA LEU A 32 8.08 9.17 6.04
C LEU A 32 7.20 9.88 5.01
N TYR A 33 6.98 11.21 5.08
CA TYR A 33 6.21 11.94 4.08
C TYR A 33 7.05 12.44 2.91
N ARG A 34 8.39 12.43 3.06
CA ARG A 34 9.32 12.84 2.01
C ARG A 34 9.14 11.94 0.78
N ARG A 35 8.96 12.56 -0.39
CA ARG A 35 8.68 11.86 -1.65
C ARG A 35 9.71 10.79 -2.00
N SER A 36 10.99 11.06 -1.75
CA SER A 36 12.06 10.07 -2.01
C SER A 36 11.94 8.85 -1.10
N VAL A 37 11.70 9.04 0.20
CA VAL A 37 11.54 7.96 1.18
C VAL A 37 10.32 7.10 0.86
N ARG A 38 9.18 7.71 0.52
CA ARG A 38 7.96 6.98 0.11
C ARG A 38 8.19 6.13 -1.14
N ARG A 39 8.87 6.69 -2.15
CA ARG A 39 9.21 5.94 -3.37
C ARG A 39 10.16 4.79 -3.10
N THR A 40 11.17 4.99 -2.25
CA THR A 40 12.08 3.91 -1.85
C THR A 40 11.35 2.80 -1.10
N ILE A 41 10.44 3.14 -0.17
CA ILE A 41 9.62 2.16 0.54
C ILE A 41 8.73 1.37 -0.44
N VAL A 42 8.09 2.04 -1.38
CA VAL A 42 7.26 1.38 -2.42
C VAL A 42 8.11 0.46 -3.29
N ALA A 43 9.31 0.89 -3.70
CA ALA A 43 10.22 0.07 -4.49
C ALA A 43 10.69 -1.18 -3.72
N ILE A 44 11.06 -1.03 -2.44
CA ILE A 44 11.44 -2.15 -1.58
C ILE A 44 10.26 -3.12 -1.39
N TYR A 45 9.05 -2.59 -1.15
CA TYR A 45 7.85 -3.41 -0.98
C TYR A 45 7.51 -4.20 -2.25
N ALA A 46 7.57 -3.55 -3.42
CA ALA A 46 7.39 -4.22 -4.71
C ALA A 46 8.44 -5.31 -4.94
N ALA A 47 9.72 -5.01 -4.66
CA ALA A 47 10.81 -5.97 -4.80
C ALA A 47 10.63 -7.18 -3.87
N LEU A 48 10.16 -6.98 -2.64
CA LEU A 48 9.87 -8.06 -1.70
C LEU A 48 8.69 -8.93 -2.14
N ILE A 49 7.66 -8.36 -2.75
CA ILE A 49 6.55 -9.15 -3.34
C ILE A 49 7.07 -10.03 -4.47
N VAL A 50 7.89 -9.48 -5.37
CA VAL A 50 8.50 -10.23 -6.47
C VAL A 50 9.41 -11.33 -5.90
N LEU A 51 10.22 -11.02 -4.89
CA LEU A 51 11.06 -12.00 -4.21
C LEU A 51 10.23 -13.14 -3.62
N LEU A 52 9.11 -12.84 -2.95
CA LEU A 52 8.23 -13.84 -2.36
C LEU A 52 7.59 -14.74 -3.43
N PHE A 53 7.21 -14.16 -4.57
CA PHE A 53 6.68 -14.89 -5.71
C PHE A 53 7.71 -15.84 -6.33
N PHE A 54 8.97 -15.41 -6.45
CA PHE A 54 10.06 -16.21 -7.02
C PHE A 54 10.82 -17.07 -6.01
N ALA A 55 10.58 -16.93 -4.71
CA ALA A 55 11.27 -17.66 -3.64
C ALA A 55 11.29 -19.20 -3.86
N PRO A 56 10.20 -19.85 -4.33
CA PRO A 56 10.21 -21.28 -4.61
C PRO A 56 11.22 -21.73 -5.68
N SER A 57 11.73 -20.81 -6.51
CA SER A 57 12.68 -21.12 -7.58
C SER A 57 14.16 -20.99 -7.20
N ILE A 58 14.48 -20.54 -5.97
CA ILE A 58 15.83 -20.10 -5.59
C ILE A 58 16.67 -21.21 -4.95
N GLY A 59 16.07 -22.25 -4.34
CA GLY A 59 16.85 -23.26 -3.64
C GLY A 59 16.06 -24.37 -2.97
N THR A 60 16.64 -24.92 -1.89
CA THR A 60 16.05 -26.03 -1.11
C THR A 60 14.86 -25.57 -0.27
N GLU A 61 13.92 -26.49 -0.01
CA GLU A 61 12.66 -26.21 0.71
C GLU A 61 12.86 -25.45 2.04
N LYS A 62 13.89 -25.80 2.81
CA LYS A 62 14.19 -25.14 4.09
C LYS A 62 14.58 -23.68 3.90
N VAL A 63 15.41 -23.37 2.91
CA VAL A 63 15.86 -22.01 2.63
C VAL A 63 14.69 -21.15 2.15
N THR A 64 13.84 -21.70 1.28
CA THR A 64 12.61 -21.03 0.82
C THR A 64 11.70 -20.65 2.00
N SER A 65 11.51 -21.55 2.97
CA SER A 65 10.69 -21.29 4.15
C SER A 65 11.24 -20.16 5.05
N TYR A 66 12.55 -20.11 5.30
CA TYR A 66 13.14 -19.02 6.08
C TYR A 66 13.05 -17.68 5.34
N ILE A 67 13.30 -17.67 4.03
CA ILE A 67 13.20 -16.46 3.21
C ILE A 67 11.76 -15.96 3.18
N SER A 68 10.78 -16.84 2.96
CA SER A 68 9.37 -16.44 2.90
C SER A 68 8.86 -15.91 4.24
N ALA A 69 9.27 -16.52 5.36
CA ALA A 69 8.90 -16.05 6.70
C ALA A 69 9.47 -14.65 7.00
N ILE A 70 10.76 -14.44 6.73
CA ILE A 70 11.42 -13.14 6.98
C ILE A 70 10.86 -12.07 6.03
N ALA A 71 10.76 -12.38 4.74
CA ALA A 71 10.23 -11.46 3.74
C ALA A 71 8.76 -11.10 4.05
N GLY A 72 7.94 -12.08 4.46
CA GLY A 72 6.56 -11.87 4.87
C GLY A 72 6.43 -10.95 6.09
N ALA A 73 7.29 -11.13 7.10
CA ALA A 73 7.31 -10.26 8.28
C ALA A 73 7.70 -8.81 7.93
N ILE A 74 8.72 -8.64 7.08
CA ILE A 74 9.15 -7.32 6.61
C ILE A 74 8.05 -6.67 5.76
N LEU A 75 7.40 -7.43 4.87
CA LEU A 75 6.26 -6.95 4.09
C LEU A 75 5.13 -6.46 5.00
N LEU A 76 4.79 -7.21 6.05
CA LEU A 76 3.78 -6.77 7.02
C LEU A 76 4.17 -5.45 7.70
N ALA A 77 5.41 -5.31 8.16
CA ALA A 77 5.88 -4.08 8.80
C ALA A 77 5.85 -2.87 7.84
N LEU A 78 6.29 -3.07 6.60
CA LEU A 78 6.25 -2.04 5.56
C LEU A 78 4.81 -1.70 5.15
N PHE A 79 3.92 -2.68 5.11
CA PHE A 79 2.49 -2.48 4.87
C PHE A 79 1.87 -1.57 5.92
N PHE A 80 2.10 -1.83 7.21
CA PHE A 80 1.61 -0.96 8.28
C PHE A 80 2.17 0.46 8.19
N THR A 81 3.47 0.57 7.86
CA THR A 81 4.13 1.87 7.71
C THR A 81 3.55 2.67 6.54
N LEU A 82 3.37 2.04 5.38
CA LEU A 82 2.72 2.65 4.21
C LEU A 82 1.30 3.06 4.56
N ARG A 83 0.53 2.16 5.20
CA ARG A 83 -0.86 2.42 5.57
C ARG A 83 -0.97 3.60 6.52
N PHE A 84 -0.10 3.69 7.53
CA PHE A 84 -0.07 4.83 8.43
C PHE A 84 0.26 6.15 7.71
N SER A 85 1.21 6.11 6.76
CA SER A 85 1.58 7.28 5.95
C SER A 85 0.44 7.77 5.04
N VAL A 86 -0.42 6.88 4.56
CA VAL A 86 -1.51 7.24 3.63
C VAL A 86 -2.86 7.43 4.31
N ARG A 87 -3.03 6.96 5.55
CA ARG A 87 -4.30 6.95 6.29
C ARG A 87 -4.95 8.33 6.34
N LEU A 88 -4.14 9.36 6.50
CA LEU A 88 -4.59 10.75 6.61
C LEU A 88 -5.29 11.30 5.37
N ILE A 89 -5.03 10.73 4.18
CA ILE A 89 -5.61 11.19 2.92
C ILE A 89 -6.57 10.14 2.35
N ALA A 90 -6.27 8.86 2.56
CA ALA A 90 -7.15 7.76 2.15
C ALA A 90 -8.44 7.71 3.00
N ASP A 91 -8.31 7.83 4.32
CA ASP A 91 -9.43 7.62 5.26
C ASP A 91 -10.02 8.95 5.76
N ALA A 92 -9.54 10.09 5.28
CA ALA A 92 -10.10 11.38 5.69
C ALA A 92 -11.46 11.65 5.02
N PRO A 93 -12.43 12.22 5.76
CA PRO A 93 -13.78 12.46 5.27
C PRO A 93 -13.78 13.56 4.20
N THR A 94 -14.52 13.35 3.12
CA THR A 94 -14.51 14.22 1.92
C THR A 94 -14.82 15.67 2.21
N GLU A 95 -15.61 15.97 3.24
CA GLU A 95 -15.93 17.35 3.63
C GLU A 95 -14.76 18.15 4.22
N LEU A 96 -13.65 17.47 4.55
CA LEU A 96 -12.41 18.09 5.02
C LEU A 96 -11.30 18.11 3.95
N LEU A 97 -11.53 17.46 2.80
CA LEU A 97 -10.58 17.43 1.70
C LEU A 97 -10.94 18.47 0.65
N ASP A 98 -9.91 19.13 0.11
CA ASP A 98 -10.05 19.92 -1.10
C ASP A 98 -10.44 19.04 -2.30
N GLU A 99 -11.13 19.62 -3.29
CA GLU A 99 -11.53 18.95 -4.53
C GLU A 99 -10.34 18.29 -5.26
N ARG A 100 -9.16 18.90 -5.19
CA ARG A 100 -7.92 18.36 -5.75
C ARG A 100 -7.52 17.03 -5.09
N LEU A 101 -7.61 16.94 -3.76
CA LEU A 101 -7.24 15.74 -3.02
C LEU A 101 -8.24 14.60 -3.25
N ILE A 102 -9.53 14.94 -3.35
CA ILE A 102 -10.59 13.97 -3.72
C ILE A 102 -10.30 13.39 -5.10
N ALA A 103 -10.01 14.24 -6.10
CA ALA A 103 -9.68 13.78 -7.45
C ALA A 103 -8.42 12.90 -7.51
N ILE A 104 -7.40 13.17 -6.69
CA ILE A 104 -6.20 12.32 -6.58
C ILE A 104 -6.55 10.95 -6.00
N ARG A 105 -7.38 10.91 -4.94
CA ARG A 105 -7.81 9.66 -4.31
C ARG A 105 -8.60 8.78 -5.27
N ASP A 106 -9.55 9.35 -6.01
CA ASP A 106 -10.37 8.58 -6.96
C ASP A 106 -9.55 8.05 -8.13
N ARG A 107 -8.62 8.86 -8.67
CA ARG A 107 -7.65 8.42 -9.69
C ARG A 107 -6.72 7.32 -9.17
N THR A 108 -6.36 7.39 -7.89
CA THR A 108 -5.54 6.37 -7.24
C THR A 108 -6.27 5.04 -7.22
N TYR A 109 -7.54 4.99 -6.81
CA TYR A 109 -8.32 3.75 -6.80
C TYR A 109 -8.50 3.16 -8.20
N LEU A 110 -8.80 3.99 -9.19
CA LEU A 110 -8.90 3.54 -10.58
C LEU A 110 -7.57 2.97 -11.10
N SER A 111 -6.46 3.66 -10.82
CA SER A 111 -5.12 3.20 -11.18
C SER A 111 -4.78 1.90 -10.45
N ALA A 112 -5.17 1.75 -9.19
CA ALA A 112 -4.95 0.54 -8.41
C ALA A 112 -5.67 -0.67 -9.03
N TYR A 113 -6.91 -0.49 -9.43
CA TYR A 113 -7.66 -1.56 -10.09
C TYR A 113 -7.04 -1.98 -11.43
N ARG A 114 -6.56 -1.01 -12.22
CA ARG A 114 -5.87 -1.29 -13.50
C ARG A 114 -4.57 -2.07 -13.30
N TRP A 115 -3.74 -1.65 -12.34
CA TRP A 115 -2.51 -2.37 -12.01
C TRP A 115 -2.80 -3.76 -11.44
N LEU A 116 -3.82 -3.88 -10.59
CA LEU A 116 -4.24 -5.18 -10.08
C LEU A 116 -4.66 -6.12 -11.22
N SER A 117 -5.50 -5.64 -12.14
CA SER A 117 -5.94 -6.41 -13.31
C SER A 117 -4.75 -6.83 -14.19
N PHE A 118 -3.78 -5.95 -14.40
CA PHE A 118 -2.56 -6.27 -15.13
C PHE A 118 -1.73 -7.37 -14.46
N VAL A 119 -1.50 -7.25 -13.15
CA VAL A 119 -0.72 -8.25 -12.39
C VAL A 119 -1.46 -9.59 -12.34
N VAL A 120 -2.78 -9.58 -12.13
CA VAL A 120 -3.62 -10.80 -12.21
C VAL A 120 -3.50 -11.45 -13.58
N GLY A 121 -3.57 -10.67 -14.66
CA GLY A 121 -3.39 -11.17 -16.02
C GLY A 121 -2.03 -11.85 -16.24
N ILE A 122 -0.95 -11.28 -15.69
CA ILE A 122 0.39 -11.89 -15.74
C ILE A 122 0.41 -13.19 -14.93
N VAL A 123 -0.07 -13.19 -13.69
CA VAL A 123 -0.04 -14.37 -12.81
C VAL A 123 -0.85 -15.52 -13.42
N VAL A 124 -2.04 -15.23 -13.95
CA VAL A 124 -2.87 -16.21 -14.65
C VAL A 124 -2.20 -16.67 -15.93
N GLY A 125 -1.62 -15.77 -16.73
CA GLY A 125 -0.91 -16.11 -17.96
C GLY A 125 0.29 -17.02 -17.73
N VAL A 126 1.10 -16.73 -16.70
CA VAL A 126 2.22 -17.59 -16.27
C VAL A 126 1.71 -18.92 -15.72
N GLY A 127 0.62 -18.90 -14.94
CA GLY A 127 -0.04 -20.10 -14.45
C GLY A 127 -0.47 -21.02 -15.60
N ILE A 128 -1.15 -20.49 -16.62
CA ILE A 128 -1.56 -21.25 -17.81
C ILE A 128 -0.34 -21.74 -18.59
N ALA A 129 0.67 -20.90 -18.83
CA ALA A 129 1.87 -21.28 -19.59
C ALA A 129 2.70 -22.37 -18.90
N ARG A 130 2.55 -22.51 -17.58
CA ARG A 130 3.17 -23.56 -16.76
C ARG A 130 2.19 -24.70 -16.44
N ASP A 131 1.03 -24.79 -17.09
CA ASP A 131 -0.01 -25.79 -16.80
C ASP A 131 -0.43 -25.86 -15.31
N PHE A 132 -0.38 -24.71 -14.61
CA PHE A 132 -0.53 -24.60 -13.16
C PHE A 132 0.38 -25.54 -12.35
N SER A 133 1.47 -26.02 -12.94
CA SER A 133 2.43 -26.95 -12.33
C SER A 133 3.36 -26.27 -11.31
N PHE A 134 2.87 -25.27 -10.58
CA PHE A 134 3.48 -24.94 -9.30
C PHE A 134 3.34 -26.22 -8.46
N GLY A 135 4.44 -26.81 -7.99
CA GLY A 135 4.32 -27.99 -7.14
C GLY A 135 3.36 -27.72 -5.98
N ALA A 136 2.61 -28.75 -5.55
CA ALA A 136 1.69 -28.75 -4.40
C ALA A 136 2.20 -28.01 -3.17
N ASP A 137 3.51 -27.98 -3.00
CA ASP A 137 4.17 -27.57 -1.78
C ASP A 137 4.50 -26.07 -1.68
N HIS A 138 4.14 -25.24 -2.68
CA HIS A 138 4.57 -23.81 -2.70
C HIS A 138 3.48 -22.76 -2.99
N TRP A 139 2.21 -23.16 -3.02
CA TRP A 139 1.08 -22.24 -3.26
C TRP A 139 0.93 -21.17 -2.17
N GLU A 140 1.39 -21.46 -0.95
CA GLU A 140 1.34 -20.54 0.18
C GLU A 140 2.10 -19.24 -0.09
N ASN A 141 3.27 -19.30 -0.73
CA ASN A 141 4.08 -18.10 -1.02
C ASN A 141 3.39 -17.21 -2.05
N VAL A 142 2.81 -17.82 -3.09
CA VAL A 142 2.07 -17.12 -4.14
C VAL A 142 0.81 -16.46 -3.58
N ILE A 143 0.07 -17.18 -2.73
CA ILE A 143 -1.15 -16.66 -2.09
C ILE A 143 -0.82 -15.49 -1.16
N VAL A 144 0.21 -15.62 -0.31
CA VAL A 144 0.62 -14.53 0.59
C VAL A 144 1.09 -13.31 -0.19
N ALA A 145 1.91 -13.49 -1.24
CA ALA A 145 2.33 -12.41 -2.12
C ALA A 145 1.14 -11.70 -2.76
N PHE A 146 0.14 -12.46 -3.20
CA PHE A 146 -1.06 -11.93 -3.84
C PHE A 146 -1.96 -11.15 -2.87
N ILE A 147 -2.16 -11.65 -1.65
CA ILE A 147 -2.89 -10.94 -0.60
C ILE A 147 -2.19 -9.62 -0.24
N MET A 148 -0.87 -9.66 -0.05
CA MET A 148 -0.08 -8.47 0.25
C MET A 148 -0.14 -7.46 -0.90
N LEU A 149 -0.07 -7.93 -2.15
CA LEU A 149 -0.23 -7.10 -3.33
C LEU A 149 -1.61 -6.40 -3.29
N ILE A 150 -2.71 -7.14 -3.18
CA ILE A 150 -4.07 -6.56 -3.17
C ILE A 150 -4.22 -5.51 -2.06
N ALA A 151 -3.77 -5.83 -0.85
CA ALA A 151 -3.90 -4.95 0.30
C ALA A 151 -3.00 -3.71 0.18
N GLY A 152 -1.78 -3.87 -0.34
CA GLY A 152 -0.78 -2.80 -0.42
C GLY A 152 -0.94 -1.87 -1.63
N LEU A 153 -1.56 -2.33 -2.72
CA LEU A 153 -1.60 -1.62 -4.01
C LEU A 153 -2.16 -0.20 -3.94
N PRO A 154 -3.33 0.05 -3.29
CA PRO A 154 -3.87 1.41 -3.19
C PRO A 154 -2.93 2.33 -2.43
N SER A 155 -2.33 1.83 -1.33
CA SER A 155 -1.37 2.56 -0.51
C SER A 155 -0.09 2.88 -1.29
N MET A 156 0.41 1.97 -2.12
CA MET A 156 1.59 2.18 -2.95
C MET A 156 1.37 3.25 -4.03
N ILE A 157 0.21 3.24 -4.69
CA ILE A 157 -0.10 4.22 -5.73
C ILE A 157 -0.35 5.59 -5.12
N LEU A 158 -1.09 5.67 -4.01
CA LEU A 158 -1.25 6.93 -3.28
C LEU A 158 0.12 7.44 -2.82
N ALA A 159 0.96 6.55 -2.28
CA ALA A 159 2.34 6.83 -1.88
C ALA A 159 3.17 7.45 -3.03
N TRP A 160 2.86 7.08 -4.28
CA TRP A 160 3.57 7.56 -5.46
C TRP A 160 3.03 8.88 -6.02
N GLN A 161 1.71 9.11 -5.89
CA GLN A 161 1.01 10.23 -6.54
C GLN A 161 0.96 11.52 -5.71
N LEU A 162 1.10 11.46 -4.38
CA LEU A 162 1.05 12.71 -3.60
C LEU A 162 2.21 13.65 -3.97
N PRO A 163 1.93 14.95 -4.17
CA PRO A 163 2.94 15.97 -4.40
C PRO A 163 3.96 16.01 -3.25
N SER A 164 5.22 16.34 -3.55
CA SER A 164 6.15 16.81 -2.52
C SER A 164 5.75 18.23 -2.15
N GLU A 165 5.63 18.52 -0.86
CA GLU A 165 5.74 19.91 -0.42
C GLU A 165 7.13 20.40 -0.84
N GLU A 166 7.14 21.46 -1.64
CA GLU A 166 8.37 22.07 -2.15
C GLU A 166 9.15 22.59 -0.95
N SER A 167 10.44 22.24 -0.90
CA SER A 167 11.41 22.72 0.08
C SER A 167 11.70 24.21 -0.09
#